data_AF-A0A158JID1-F1
#
_entry.id   AF-A0A158JID1-F1
#
_cell.length_a   1.000
_cell.length_b   1.000
_cell.length_c   1.000
_cell.angle_alpha   90.00
_cell.angle_beta   90.00
_cell.angle_gamma   90.00
#
_symmetry.space_group_name_H-M   'P 1'
#
loop_
_entity.id
_entity.type
_entity.pdbx_description
1 polymer ?
#
loop_
_entity_poly.entity_id
_entity_poly.type
_entity_poly.pdbx_seq_one_letter_code
_entity_poly.pdbx_strand_id
1 'polypeptide(L)' 'MQIAHFGFVGSAAGESEAGAKLVRLERFAKRIAGCHLAIEAWYDRPGHRLYDARLDLIT' A
#
# COMPACT_ATOMS: atom_id res chain seq x y z
N MET A 1 6.48 2.60 -9.12
CA MET A 1 5.90 2.53 -7.76
C MET A 1 4.46 3.02 -7.84
N GLN A 2 3.50 2.28 -7.30
CA GLN A 2 2.07 2.64 -7.31
C GLN A 2 1.42 2.30 -5.97
N ILE A 3 0.45 3.11 -5.55
CA ILE A 3 -0.39 2.88 -4.37
C ILE A 3 -1.84 2.79 -4.86
N ALA A 4 -2.58 1.78 -4.42
CA ALA A 4 -3.98 1.57 -4.77
C ALA A 4 -4.82 1.34 -3.50
N HIS A 5 -6.02 1.91 -3.48
CA HIS A 5 -6.97 1.79 -2.38
C HIS A 5 -8.24 1.08 -2.86
N PHE A 6 -8.70 0.06 -2.12
CA PHE A 6 -9.88 -0.73 -2.45
C PHE A 6 -10.89 -0.69 -1.31
N GLY A 7 -12.16 -0.43 -1.63
CA GLY A 7 -13.22 -0.34 -0.64
C GLY A 7 -13.26 0.98 0.14
N PHE A 8 -12.44 1.98 -0.24
CA PHE A 8 -12.47 3.32 0.36
C PHE A 8 -11.74 4.41 -0.42
N VAL A 9 -12.02 5.66 -0.04
CA VAL A 9 -11.25 6.84 -0.48
C VAL A 9 -9.99 6.96 0.39
N GLY A 10 -8.83 6.91 -0.23
CA GLY A 10 -7.53 7.13 0.43
C GLY A 10 -7.46 8.46 1.20
N SER A 11 -6.47 8.58 2.06
CA SER A 11 -6.22 9.83 2.80
C SER A 11 -4.82 10.36 2.50
N ALA A 12 -4.67 11.67 2.46
CA ALA A 12 -3.38 12.30 2.20
C ALA A 12 -2.30 11.88 3.24
N ALA A 13 -2.69 11.72 4.50
CA ALA A 13 -1.78 11.25 5.55
C ALA A 13 -1.32 9.80 5.30
N GLY A 14 -2.25 8.91 4.93
CA GLY A 14 -1.92 7.51 4.62
C GLY A 14 -1.06 7.39 3.36
N GLU A 15 -1.37 8.16 2.31
CA GLU A 15 -0.58 8.21 1.08
C GLU A 15 0.83 8.74 1.32
N SER A 16 0.98 9.75 2.17
CA SER A 16 2.29 10.30 2.56
C SER A 16 3.14 9.26 3.30
N GLU A 17 2.56 8.56 4.27
CA GLU A 17 3.26 7.49 5.00
C GLU A 17 3.66 6.33 4.08
N ALA A 18 2.74 5.90 3.22
CA ALA A 18 2.99 4.88 2.21
C ALA A 18 4.13 5.29 1.27
N GLY A 19 4.12 6.53 0.77
CA GLY A 19 5.17 7.09 -0.06
C GLY A 19 6.54 7.06 0.62
N ALA A 20 6.60 7.51 1.89
CA ALA A 20 7.85 7.48 2.66
C ALA A 20 8.40 6.06 2.83
N LYS A 21 7.54 5.06 3.02
CA LYS A 21 7.93 3.65 3.11
C LYS A 21 8.41 3.10 1.76
N LEU A 22 7.76 3.47 0.65
CA LEU A 22 8.15 3.03 -0.69
C LEU A 22 9.50 3.60 -1.12
N VAL A 23 9.79 4.88 -0.82
CA VAL A 23 11.10 5.49 -1.09
C VAL A 23 12.25 4.69 -0.46
N ARG A 24 12.02 4.06 0.70
CA ARG A 24 13.05 3.22 1.34
C ARG A 24 13.41 1.98 0.51
N LEU A 25 12.57 1.56 -0.44
CA LEU A 25 12.83 0.43 -1.34
C LEU A 25 13.75 0.81 -2.52
N GLU A 26 13.94 2.10 -2.82
CA GLU A 26 14.86 2.57 -3.87
C GLU A 26 16.29 2.07 -3.69
N ARG A 27 16.72 1.82 -2.44
CA ARG A 27 18.02 1.19 -2.17
C ARG A 27 18.20 -0.20 -2.82
N PHE A 28 17.10 -0.82 -3.24
CA PHE A 28 17.06 -2.10 -3.93
C PHE A 28 16.66 -1.99 -5.41
N ALA A 29 16.70 -0.79 -6.00
CA ALA A 29 16.27 -0.56 -7.39
C ALA A 29 16.98 -1.44 -8.43
N LYS A 30 18.19 -1.94 -8.14
CA LYS A 30 18.90 -2.91 -9.00
C LYS A 30 18.31 -4.33 -8.98
N ARG A 31 17.41 -4.63 -8.05
CA ARG A 31 16.84 -5.95 -7.77
C ARG A 31 15.32 -6.00 -7.90
N ILE A 32 14.68 -4.84 -8.09
CA ILE A 32 13.23 -4.68 -8.10
C ILE A 32 12.90 -3.80 -9.31
N ALA A 33 12.25 -4.38 -10.32
CA ALA A 33 11.75 -3.66 -11.48
C ALA A 33 10.57 -2.74 -11.14
N GLY A 34 9.82 -3.06 -10.09
CA GLY A 34 8.73 -2.22 -9.58
C GLY A 34 8.08 -2.79 -8.32
N CYS A 35 7.17 -2.02 -7.75
CA CYS A 35 6.32 -2.48 -6.65
C CYS A 35 4.97 -1.80 -6.66
N HIS A 36 3.96 -2.53 -6.16
CA HIS A 36 2.60 -2.07 -5.97
C HIS A 36 2.21 -2.26 -4.51
N LEU A 37 1.70 -1.21 -3.88
CA LEU A 37 1.11 -1.26 -2.55
C LEU A 37 -0.41 -1.20 -2.68
N ALA A 38 -1.09 -2.28 -2.32
CA ALA A 38 -2.55 -2.32 -2.24
C ALA A 38 -2.98 -2.18 -0.78
N ILE A 39 -3.92 -1.28 -0.51
CA ILE A 39 -4.58 -1.15 0.79
C ILE A 39 -6.06 -1.41 0.58
N GLU A 40 -6.59 -2.42 1.25
CA GLU A 40 -7.98 -2.85 1.11
C GLU A 40 -8.71 -2.67 2.43
N ALA A 41 -9.90 -2.07 2.38
CA ALA A 41 -10.81 -2.00 3.50
C ALA A 41 -11.89 -3.07 3.39
N TRP A 42 -12.13 -3.78 4.48
CA TRP A 42 -13.24 -4.72 4.61
C TRP A 42 -13.90 -4.56 5.97
N TYR A 43 -15.10 -5.12 6.11
CA TYR A 43 -15.87 -5.08 7.35
C TYR A 43 -15.89 -6.47 7.97
N ASP A 44 -15.59 -6.57 9.26
CA ASP A 44 -15.78 -7.81 9.99
C ASP A 44 -17.25 -8.01 10.39
N ARG A 45 -17.55 -9.14 11.03
CA ARG A 45 -18.92 -9.50 11.45
C ARG A 45 -19.61 -8.46 12.36
N PRO A 46 -18.90 -7.79 13.29
CA PRO A 46 -19.48 -6.66 14.03
C PRO A 46 -19.51 -5.32 13.27
N GLY A 47 -19.06 -5.26 12.01
CA GLY A 47 -19.09 -4.06 11.17
C GLY A 47 -17.94 -3.09 11.46
N HIS A 48 -16.92 -3.52 12.19
CA HIS A 48 -15.69 -2.77 12.34
C HIS A 48 -14.94 -2.78 11.01
N ARG A 49 -14.45 -1.60 10.63
CA ARG A 49 -13.66 -1.45 9.42
C ARG A 49 -12.22 -1.89 9.69
N LEU A 50 -11.82 -2.94 9.00
CA LEU A 50 -10.47 -3.47 9.00
C LEU A 50 -9.76 -3.05 7.71
N TYR A 51 -8.43 -3.02 7.78
CA TYR A 51 -7.58 -2.74 6.64
C TYR A 51 -6.55 -3.84 6.49
N ASP A 52 -6.34 -4.28 5.27
CA ASP A 52 -5.19 -5.07 4.88
C ASP A 52 -4.27 -4.26 3.97
N ALA A 53 -2.96 -4.48 4.07
CA ALA A 53 -1.96 -3.78 3.26
C ALA A 53 -0.96 -4.80 2.70
N ARG A 54 -0.94 -4.94 1.37
CA ARG A 54 -0.06 -5.88 0.67
C ARG A 54 0.93 -5.15 -0.23
N LEU A 55 2.20 -5.48 -0.07
CA LEU A 55 3.27 -5.02 -0.94
C LEU A 55 3.65 -6.14 -1.92
N ASP A 56 3.34 -5.93 -3.20
CA ASP A 56 3.71 -6.83 -4.28
C ASP A 56 5.00 -6.29 -4.95
N LEU A 57 6.04 -7.14 -5.01
CA LEU A 57 7.32 -6.82 -5.64
C LEU A 57 7.41 -7.45 -7.03
N ILE A 58 7.91 -6.69 -8.00
CA ILE A 58 8.17 -7.13 -9.35
C ILE A 58 9.69 -7.15 -9.52
N THR A 59 10.26 -8.31 -9.81
CA THR A 59 11.71 -8.55 -9.86
C THR A 59 12.15 -9.00 -11.23
#